data_AF-A0A0Q2UDQ3-F1
#
_entry.id   AF-A0A0Q2UDQ3-F1
#
_cell.length_a   1.000
_cell.length_b   1.000
_cell.length_c   1.000
_cell.angle_alpha   90.00
_cell.angle_beta   90.00
_cell.angle_gamma   90.00
#
_symmetry.space_group_name_H-M   'P 1'
#
loop_
_entity.id
_entity.type
_entity.pdbx_description
1 polymer ?
#
loop_
_entity_poly.entity_id
_entity_poly.type
_entity_poly.pdbx_seq_one_letter_code
_entity_poly.pdbx_strand_id
1 'polypeptide(L)'
;MIGAANATARASTTQLLAAAEDEVSAAVAALFGEHGLAYQAISTQAARFHQQFVQAIGAGAGAYAAAEATNASLVQTALDVINAPSNALLGRPLIGNGTNGAAGTGE
;
A
#
# COMPACT_ATOMS: atom_id res chain seq x y z
N MET A 1 -12.69 -7.07 -4.10
CA MET A 1 -13.96 -6.48 -3.61
C MET A 1 -14.71 -5.73 -4.71
N ILE A 2 -14.16 -4.68 -5.33
CA ILE A 2 -14.86 -3.91 -6.39
C ILE A 2 -15.27 -4.77 -7.59
N GLY A 3 -14.36 -5.57 -8.16
CA GLY A 3 -14.68 -6.43 -9.31
C GLY A 3 -15.75 -7.49 -9.01
N ALA A 4 -15.73 -8.07 -7.81
CA ALA A 4 -16.69 -9.09 -7.39
C ALA A 4 -18.11 -8.52 -7.21
N ALA A 5 -18.23 -7.35 -6.56
CA ALA A 5 -19.52 -6.68 -6.40
C ALA A 5 -20.16 -6.31 -7.75
N ASN A 6 -19.35 -5.76 -8.68
CA ASN A 6 -19.82 -5.43 -10.02
C ASN A 6 -20.19 -6.68 -10.84
N ALA A 7 -19.47 -7.79 -10.67
CA ALA A 7 -19.82 -9.06 -11.31
C ALA A 7 -21.17 -9.61 -10.81
N THR A 8 -21.42 -9.57 -9.50
CA THR A 8 -22.68 -10.03 -8.90
C THR A 8 -23.87 -9.20 -9.41
N ALA A 9 -23.72 -7.87 -9.51
CA ALA A 9 -24.78 -6.97 -9.97
C ALA A 9 -24.98 -6.95 -11.50
N ARG A 10 -24.14 -7.64 -12.28
CA ARG A 10 -24.11 -7.50 -13.74
C ARG A 10 -25.40 -7.95 -14.41
N ALA A 11 -25.91 -9.13 -14.07
CA ALA A 11 -27.13 -9.64 -14.70
C ALA A 11 -28.33 -8.72 -14.43
N SER A 12 -28.53 -8.33 -13.16
CA SER A 12 -29.63 -7.47 -12.74
C SER A 12 -29.61 -6.06 -13.33
N THR A 13 -28.44 -5.57 -13.77
CA THR A 13 -28.29 -4.22 -14.34
C THR A 13 -28.20 -4.19 -15.86
N THR A 14 -27.94 -5.34 -16.51
CA THR A 14 -27.79 -5.41 -17.98
C THR A 14 -28.93 -6.15 -18.67
N GLN A 15 -29.70 -6.96 -17.94
CA GLN A 15 -30.79 -7.79 -18.47
C GLN A 15 -32.14 -7.31 -17.93
N LEU A 16 -32.36 -6.00 -17.94
CA LEU A 16 -33.62 -5.43 -17.48
C LEU A 16 -34.75 -5.81 -18.44
N LEU A 17 -35.86 -6.30 -17.88
CA LEU A 17 -37.06 -6.58 -18.65
C LEU A 17 -37.88 -5.29 -18.86
N ALA A 18 -38.58 -5.20 -19.99
CA ALA A 18 -39.53 -4.13 -20.23
C ALA A 18 -40.66 -4.17 -19.18
N ALA A 19 -41.08 -2.99 -18.70
CA ALA A 19 -42.13 -2.89 -17.69
C ALA A 19 -43.53 -3.25 -18.23
N ALA A 20 -43.75 -3.04 -19.53
CA ALA A 20 -44.94 -3.41 -20.28
C ALA A 20 -44.57 -3.73 -21.75
N GLU A 21 -45.55 -4.19 -22.54
CA GLU A 21 -45.37 -4.61 -23.94
C GLU A 21 -45.26 -3.44 -24.93
N ASP A 22 -45.25 -2.20 -24.44
CA ASP A 22 -45.14 -1.02 -25.29
C ASP A 22 -43.69 -0.70 -25.69
N GLU A 23 -43.54 0.00 -26.80
CA GLU A 23 -42.23 0.35 -27.37
C GLU A 23 -41.40 1.28 -26.45
N VAL A 24 -42.05 2.11 -25.61
CA VAL A 24 -41.34 2.99 -24.67
C VAL A 24 -40.73 2.16 -23.54
N SER A 25 -41.48 1.22 -22.97
CA SER A 25 -40.98 0.27 -21.98
C SER A 25 -39.81 -0.57 -22.51
N ALA A 26 -39.90 -1.03 -23.76
CA ALA A 26 -38.82 -1.75 -24.43
C ALA A 26 -37.57 -0.87 -24.64
N ALA A 27 -37.75 0.36 -25.11
CA ALA A 27 -36.66 1.31 -25.33
C ALA A 27 -35.95 1.70 -24.01
N VAL A 28 -36.71 1.90 -22.93
CA VAL A 28 -36.17 2.20 -21.60
C VAL A 28 -35.36 1.02 -21.05
N ALA A 29 -35.87 -0.21 -21.17
CA ALA A 29 -35.13 -1.40 -20.77
C ALA A 29 -33.81 -1.55 -21.55
N ALA A 30 -33.84 -1.33 -22.86
CA ALA A 30 -32.65 -1.35 -23.70
C ALA A 30 -31.63 -0.27 -23.29
N LEU A 31 -32.09 0.96 -23.04
CA LEU A 31 -31.23 2.07 -22.59
C LEU A 31 -30.49 1.73 -21.29
N PHE A 32 -31.20 1.18 -20.29
CA PHE A 32 -30.57 0.78 -19.03
C PHE A 32 -29.62 -0.40 -19.21
N GLY A 33 -29.95 -1.35 -20.08
CA GLY A 33 -29.06 -2.46 -20.43
C GLY A 33 -27.72 -1.98 -20.99
N GLU A 34 -27.76 -1.08 -21.98
CA GLU A 34 -26.57 -0.46 -22.57
C GLU A 34 -25.79 0.38 -21.55
N HIS A 35 -26.48 1.15 -20.70
CA HIS A 35 -25.83 1.87 -19.62
C HIS A 35 -25.11 0.93 -18.63
N GLY A 36 -25.74 -0.18 -18.27
CA GLY A 36 -25.15 -1.22 -17.44
C GLY A 36 -23.89 -1.81 -18.07
N LEU A 37 -23.89 -2.07 -19.38
CA LEU A 37 -22.70 -2.57 -20.10
C LEU A 37 -21.56 -1.56 -20.09
N ALA A 38 -21.86 -0.28 -20.36
CA ALA A 38 -20.88 0.80 -20.30
C ALA A 38 -20.27 0.95 -18.89
N TYR A 39 -21.11 0.88 -17.85
CA TYR A 39 -20.68 0.90 -16.46
C TYR A 39 -19.75 -0.27 -16.12
N GLN A 40 -20.03 -1.49 -16.61
CA GLN A 40 -19.18 -2.67 -16.39
C GLN A 40 -17.79 -2.51 -17.04
N ALA A 41 -17.72 -1.92 -18.23
CA ALA A 41 -16.46 -1.64 -18.91
C ALA A 41 -15.58 -0.68 -18.09
N ILE A 42 -16.15 0.44 -17.62
CA ILE A 42 -15.44 1.42 -16.79
C ILE A 42 -15.07 0.83 -15.43
N SER A 43 -15.97 0.07 -14.80
CA SER A 43 -15.73 -0.61 -13.53
C SER A 43 -14.55 -1.57 -13.58
N THR A 44 -14.38 -2.27 -14.71
CA THR A 44 -13.22 -3.15 -14.92
C THR A 44 -11.93 -2.34 -14.97
N GLN A 45 -11.93 -1.19 -15.65
CA GLN A 45 -10.77 -0.31 -15.69
C GLN A 45 -10.44 0.28 -14.32
N ALA A 46 -11.46 0.70 -13.57
CA ALA A 46 -11.30 1.22 -12.21
C ALA A 46 -10.71 0.16 -11.26
N ALA A 47 -11.14 -1.10 -11.38
CA ALA A 47 -10.58 -2.20 -10.57
C ALA A 47 -9.09 -2.41 -10.85
N ARG A 48 -8.67 -2.40 -12.12
CA ARG A 48 -7.24 -2.50 -12.49
C ARG A 48 -6.43 -1.32 -11.97
N PHE A 49 -6.95 -0.11 -12.15
CA PHE A 49 -6.32 1.10 -11.63
C PHE A 49 -6.11 1.01 -10.11
N HIS A 50 -7.13 0.61 -9.37
CA HIS A 50 -7.04 0.46 -7.92
C HIS A 50 -5.96 -0.55 -7.51
N GLN A 51 -5.86 -1.69 -8.21
CA GLN A 51 -4.80 -2.68 -7.96
C GLN A 51 -3.40 -2.09 -8.20
N GLN A 52 -3.20 -1.41 -9.32
CA GLN A 52 -1.93 -0.76 -9.65
C GLN A 52 -1.57 0.34 -8.64
N PHE A 53 -2.56 1.11 -8.21
CA PHE A 53 -2.38 2.16 -7.21
C PHE A 53 -1.91 1.61 -5.87
N VAL A 54 -2.58 0.57 -5.36
CA VAL A 54 -2.19 -0.09 -4.10
C VAL A 54 -0.80 -0.71 -4.21
N GLN A 55 -0.48 -1.33 -5.35
CA GLN A 55 0.85 -1.87 -5.61
C GLN A 55 1.92 -0.77 -5.61
N ALA A 56 1.66 0.36 -6.26
CA ALA A 56 2.58 1.49 -6.32
C ALA A 56 2.84 2.09 -4.93
N ILE A 57 1.80 2.23 -4.10
CA ILE A 57 1.95 2.67 -2.70
C ILE A 57 2.83 1.68 -1.92
N GLY A 58 2.56 0.37 -2.04
CA GLY A 58 3.34 -0.66 -1.35
C GLY A 58 4.81 -0.63 -1.76
N ALA A 59 5.09 -0.49 -3.06
CA ALA A 59 6.45 -0.37 -3.58
C ALA A 59 7.13 0.92 -3.07
N GLY A 60 6.43 2.05 -3.05
CA GLY A 60 6.93 3.31 -2.52
C GLY A 60 7.26 3.22 -1.02
N ALA A 61 6.39 2.63 -0.22
CA ALA A 61 6.63 2.40 1.21
C ALA A 61 7.86 1.52 1.44
N GLY A 62 8.02 0.45 0.66
CA GLY A 62 9.21 -0.40 0.71
C GLY A 62 10.50 0.35 0.34
N ALA A 63 10.45 1.23 -0.66
CA ALA A 63 11.59 2.04 -1.06
C ALA A 63 12.02 3.02 0.04
N TYR A 64 11.08 3.71 0.69
CA TYR A 64 11.37 4.59 1.81
C TYR A 64 11.93 3.82 3.01
N ALA A 65 11.34 2.67 3.37
CA ALA A 65 11.85 1.84 4.46
C ALA A 65 13.29 1.35 4.19
N ALA A 66 13.59 0.95 2.95
CA ALA A 66 14.94 0.55 2.57
C ALA A 66 15.94 1.72 2.63
N ALA A 67 15.52 2.92 2.23
CA ALA A 67 16.33 4.13 2.34
C ALA A 67 16.60 4.49 3.81
N GLU A 68 15.60 4.42 4.67
CA GLU A 68 15.75 4.66 6.12
C GLU A 68 16.69 3.63 6.76
N ALA A 69 16.57 2.34 6.42
CA ALA A 69 17.47 1.30 6.90
C ALA A 69 18.93 1.53 6.46
N THR A 70 19.12 1.95 5.20
CA THR A 70 20.44 2.32 4.68
C THR A 70 21.02 3.51 5.44
N ASN A 71 20.23 4.56 5.63
CA ASN A 71 20.65 5.75 6.38
C ASN A 71 21.00 5.41 7.84
N ALA A 72 20.19 4.58 8.50
CA ALA A 72 20.47 4.12 9.86
C ALA A 72 21.79 3.34 9.94
N SER A 73 22.08 2.47 8.96
CA SER A 73 23.35 1.74 8.88
C SER A 73 24.55 2.67 8.68
N LEU A 74 24.41 3.72 7.86
CA LEU A 74 25.46 4.71 7.67
C LEU A 74 25.73 5.52 8.93
N VAL A 75 24.67 5.93 9.64
CA VAL A 75 24.80 6.60 10.94
C VAL A 75 25.49 5.70 11.95
N GLN A 76 25.11 4.42 12.04
CA GLN A 76 25.78 3.46 12.93
C GLN A 76 27.27 3.30 12.57
N THR A 77 27.60 3.18 11.29
CA THR A 77 28.99 3.09 10.82
C THR A 77 29.80 4.32 11.23
N ALA A 78 29.23 5.53 11.09
CA ALA A 78 29.87 6.76 11.53
C ALA A 78 30.08 6.80 13.04
N LEU A 79 29.09 6.37 13.83
CA LEU A 79 29.22 6.24 15.29
C LEU A 79 30.32 5.26 15.68
N ASP A 80 30.43 4.12 14.98
CA ASP A 80 31.48 3.13 15.23
C ASP A 80 32.88 3.71 14.99
N VAL A 81 33.06 4.47 13.90
CA VAL A 81 34.32 5.17 13.58
C VAL A 81 34.66 6.22 14.63
N ILE A 82 33.68 7.03 15.03
CA ILE A 82 33.87 8.09 16.05
C ILE A 82 34.17 7.48 17.41
N ASN A 83 33.51 6.37 17.78
CA ASN A 83 33.68 5.72 19.07
C ASN A 83 34.94 4.85 19.14
N ALA A 84 35.56 4.46 18.02
CA ALA A 84 36.71 3.56 18.00
C ALA A 84 37.88 4.00 18.90
N PRO A 85 38.33 5.27 18.90
CA PRO A 85 39.42 5.71 19.78
C PRO A 85 39.06 5.63 21.26
N SER A 86 37.85 6.04 21.65
CA SER A 86 37.39 6.00 23.04
C SER A 86 37.17 4.57 23.53
N ASN A 87 36.66 3.69 22.68
CA ASN A 87 36.58 2.25 22.98
C ASN A 87 37.98 1.65 23.20
N ALA A 88 38.97 2.02 22.38
CA ALA A 88 40.34 1.51 22.52
C ALA A 88 41.04 2.03 23.79
N LEU A 89 40.80 3.28 24.19
CA LEU A 89 41.49 3.92 25.30
C LEU A 89 40.78 3.74 26.66
N LEU A 90 39.45 3.71 26.65
CA LEU A 90 38.61 3.76 27.85
C LEU A 90 37.67 2.56 27.99
N GLY A 91 37.60 1.67 27.00
CA GLY A 91 36.68 0.52 26.99
C GLY A 91 35.20 0.90 26.91
N ARG A 92 34.87 2.16 26.57
CA ARG A 92 33.50 2.68 26.48
C ARG A 92 33.34 3.66 25.31
N PRO A 93 32.16 3.71 24.66
CA PRO A 93 31.89 4.66 23.58
C PRO A 93 31.83 6.10 24.11
N LEU A 94 32.15 7.05 23.24
CA LEU A 94 32.02 8.48 23.50
C LEU A 94 30.59 8.97 23.31
N ILE A 95 29.91 8.47 22.27
CA ILE A 95 28.52 8.81 21.91
C ILE A 95 27.66 7.55 22.05
N GLY A 96 26.59 7.66 22.85
CA GLY A 96 25.67 6.57 23.14
C GLY A 96 25.89 5.94 24.52
N ASN A 97 25.06 4.95 24.87
CA ASN A 97 25.23 4.19 26.11
C ASN A 97 26.33 3.15 25.91
N GLY A 98 27.30 3.14 26.83
CA GLY A 98 28.36 2.13 26.87
C GLY A 98 27.93 0.82 27.50
N THR A 99 28.87 -0.12 27.60
CA THR A 99 28.71 -1.32 28.42
C THR A 99 28.57 -0.90 29.88
N ASN A 100 27.56 -1.41 30.58
CA ASN A 100 27.44 -1.18 32.03
C ASN A 100 28.68 -1.72 32.74
N GLY A 101 29.16 -1.03 33.78
CA GLY A 101 30.28 -1.53 34.58
C GLY A 101 29.94 -2.80 35.34
N ALA A 102 31.00 -3.50 35.80
CA ALA A 102 30.84 -4.74 36.55
C ALA A 102 30.15 -4.47 37.90
N ALA A 103 29.21 -5.33 38.28
CA ALA A 103 28.42 -5.15 39.50
C ALA A 103 29.32 -4.96 40.74
N GLY A 104 29.09 -3.87 41.49
CA GLY A 104 29.82 -3.57 42.73
C GLY A 104 31.14 -2.81 42.58
N THR A 105 31.54 -2.46 41.36
CA THR A 105 32.77 -1.67 41.12
C THR A 105 32.58 -0.15 41.19
N GLY A 106 31.34 0.32 41.04
CA GLY A 106 31.04 1.76 40.99
C GLY A 106 31.43 2.44 39.66
N GLU A 107 31.84 1.66 38.66
CA GLU A 107 32.21 2.12 37.31
C GLU A 107 31.12 1.96 36.25
#